data_AF-A0A5N7MMN3-F1
#
_entry.id   AF-A0A5N7MMN3-F1
#
_cell.length_a   1.000
_cell.length_b   1.000
_cell.length_c   1.000
_cell.angle_alpha   90.00
_cell.angle_beta   90.00
_cell.angle_gamma   90.00
#
_symmetry.space_group_name_H-M   'P 1'
#
loop_
_entity.id
_entity.type
_entity.pdbx_description
1 polymer ?
#
loop_
_entity_poly.entity_id
_entity_poly.type
_entity_poly.pdbx_seq_one_letter_code
_entity_poly.pdbx_strand_id
1 'polypeptide(L)' 'MDPMTMVFRIQDPAVLKGVKAGDRVRFQADRVNGQLSVVRIQKGK' A
#
# COMPACT_ATOMS: atom_id res chain seq x y z
N MET A 1 12.62 -11.56 3.52
CA MET A 1 11.60 -11.79 2.48
C MET A 1 12.17 -11.21 1.20
N ASP A 2 12.32 -12.03 0.17
CA ASP A 2 12.83 -11.59 -1.13
C ASP A 2 11.83 -10.67 -1.85
N PRO A 3 12.27 -9.87 -2.83
CA PRO A 3 11.37 -9.03 -3.60
C PRO A 3 10.27 -9.86 -4.28
N MET A 4 9.01 -9.52 -4.03
CA MET A 4 7.86 -10.23 -4.60
C MET A 4 6.68 -9.28 -4.86
N THR A 5 5.80 -9.67 -5.77
CA THR A 5 4.54 -8.96 -6.05
C THR A 5 3.44 -9.52 -5.16
N MET A 6 2.76 -8.64 -4.43
CA MET A 6 1.64 -8.99 -3.55
C MET A 6 0.44 -8.09 -3.82
N VAL A 7 -0.75 -8.56 -3.44
CA VAL A 7 -1.98 -7.76 -3.45
C VAL A 7 -2.29 -7.30 -2.02
N PHE A 8 -2.49 -6.00 -1.85
CA PHE A 8 -2.93 -5.38 -0.60
C PHE A 8 -4.25 -4.64 -0.85
N ARG A 9 -5.18 -4.73 0.11
CA ARG A 9 -6.43 -3.97 0.06
C ARG A 9 -6.23 -2.55 0.59
N ILE A 10 -7.07 -1.63 0.13
CA ILE A 10 -7.12 -0.25 0.62
C ILE A 10 -8.52 -0.04 1.16
N GLN A 11 -8.63 0.46 2.39
CA GLN A 11 -9.92 0.75 3.01
C GLN A 11 -10.45 2.12 2.59
N ASP A 12 -9.57 3.13 2.55
CA ASP A 12 -9.92 4.48 2.11
C ASP A 12 -9.22 4.80 0.77
N PRO A 13 -9.93 4.88 -0.35
CA PRO A 13 -9.36 5.23 -1.65
C PRO A 13 -8.66 6.60 -1.67
N ALA A 14 -9.01 7.52 -0.75
CA ALA A 14 -8.40 8.84 -0.70
C ALA A 14 -6.89 8.79 -0.43
N VAL A 15 -6.39 7.72 0.19
CA VAL A 15 -4.95 7.55 0.44
C VAL A 15 -4.14 7.33 -0.84
N LEU A 16 -4.80 6.94 -1.94
CA LEU A 16 -4.15 6.84 -3.26
C LEU A 16 -3.98 8.20 -3.94
N LYS A 17 -4.58 9.28 -3.43
CA LYS A 17 -4.41 10.61 -3.98
C LYS A 17 -2.95 11.03 -3.83
N GLY A 18 -2.24 11.16 -4.95
CA GLY A 18 -0.83 11.55 -4.99
C GLY A 18 0.14 10.42 -5.32
N VAL A 19 -0.35 9.20 -5.56
CA VAL A 19 0.42 8.10 -6.12
C VAL A 19 -0.25 7.55 -7.37
N LYS A 20 0.54 7.05 -8.32
CA LYS A 20 0.05 6.37 -9.53
C LYS A 20 0.85 5.10 -9.80
N ALA A 21 0.35 4.28 -10.71
CA ALA A 21 1.09 3.12 -11.20
C ALA A 21 2.49 3.52 -11.69
N GLY A 22 3.49 2.74 -11.31
CA GLY A 22 4.90 3.00 -11.61
C GLY A 22 5.63 3.90 -10.60
N ASP A 23 4.92 4.56 -9.67
CA ASP A 23 5.58 5.31 -8.61
C ASP A 23 6.26 4.38 -7.61
N ARG A 24 7.51 4.69 -7.24
CA ARG A 24 8.12 4.11 -6.05
C ARG A 24 7.41 4.67 -4.83
N VAL A 25 6.87 3.80 -4.00
CA VAL A 25 6.12 4.18 -2.79
C VAL A 25 6.71 3.49 -1.58
N ARG A 26 6.58 4.12 -0.42
CA ARG A 26 6.78 3.48 0.88
C ARG A 26 5.40 3.37 1.52
N PHE A 27 5.01 2.16 1.89
CA PHE A 27 3.71 1.91 2.51
C PHE A 27 3.88 1.02 3.73
N GLN A 28 2.89 1.10 4.62
CA GLN A 28 2.76 0.27 5.80
C GLN A 28 1.48 -0.53 5.64
N ALA A 29 1.58 -1.85 5.79
CA ALA A 29 0.45 -2.77 5.71
C ALA A 29 0.22 -3.42 7.07
N ASP A 30 -1.04 -3.66 7.38
CA ASP A 30 -1.48 -4.34 8.59
C ASP A 30 -2.57 -5.37 8.25
N ARG A 31 -2.81 -6.33 9.15
CA ARG A 31 -3.87 -7.32 8.99
C ARG A 31 -5.15 -6.79 9.62
N VAL A 32 -6.07 -6.31 8.78
CA VAL A 32 -7.39 -5.86 9.22
C VAL A 32 -8.44 -6.89 8.79
N ASN A 33 -9.23 -7.39 9.74
CA ASN A 33 -10.25 -8.41 9.50
C ASN A 33 -9.71 -9.66 8.77
N GLY A 34 -8.48 -10.07 9.10
CA GLY A 34 -7.80 -11.21 8.46
C GLY A 34 -7.19 -10.92 7.09
N GLN A 35 -7.26 -9.68 6.60
CA GLN A 35 -6.82 -9.29 5.26
C GLN A 35 -5.66 -8.29 5.31
N LEU A 36 -4.65 -8.48 4.46
CA LEU A 36 -3.54 -7.54 4.32
C LEU A 36 -4.02 -6.23 3.69
N SER A 37 -4.00 -5.17 4.49
CA SER A 37 -4.53 -3.85 4.13
C SER A 37 -3.48 -2.77 4.31
N VAL A 38 -3.39 -1.84 3.36
CA VAL A 38 -2.53 -0.65 3.47
C VAL A 38 -3.17 0.32 4.46
N VAL A 39 -2.41 0.70 5.49
CA VAL A 39 -2.84 1.67 6.51
C VAL A 39 -2.17 3.03 6.34
N ARG A 40 -0.99 3.07 5.70
CA ARG A 40 -0.31 4.31 5.31
C ARG A 40 0.41 4.11 3.99
N ILE A 41 0.39 5.13 3.13
CA ILE A 41 1.15 5.17 1.89
C ILE A 41 1.71 6.58 1.69
N GLN A 42 2.93 6.65 1.18
CA GLN A 42 3.60 7.89 0.83
C GLN A 42 4.53 7.66 -0.35
N LYS A 43 4.79 8.72 -1.11
CA LYS A 43 5.73 8.66 -2.22
C LYS A 43 7.13 8.31 -1.69
N GLY A 44 7.74 7.30 -2.27
CA GLY A 44 9.11 6.92 -1.97
C GLY A 44 10.06 7.95 -2.55
N LYS A 45 11.18 8.21 -1.85
CA LYS A 45 12.34 8.86 -2.45
C LYS A 45 13.00 7.95 -3.48
#